data_AF-A0A0B5H017-F1
#
_entry.id   AF-A0A0B5H017-F1
#
_cell.length_a   1.000
_cell.length_b   1.000
_cell.length_c   1.000
_cell.angle_alpha   90.00
_cell.angle_beta   90.00
_cell.angle_gamma   90.00
#
_symmetry.space_group_name_H-M   'P 1'
#
loop_
_entity.id
_entity.type
_entity.pdbx_description
1 polymer ?
#
loop_
_entity_poly.entity_id
_entity_poly.type
_entity_poly.pdbx_seq_one_letter_code
_entity_poly.pdbx_strand_id
1 'polypeptide(L)'
;MGEEESTKPPAPDLPKYLREPLEKQSSERLEEVASYATELAKWKRQQRQDELERRWAEEEVGEEDLEDLEEREISTDPKDYDDVPASGAYITVKTTKQTGERSYRYYYWQWREGDSWKNEYIAPVNPR
;
A
#
# COMPACT_ATOMS: atom_id res chain seq x y z
N MET A 1 18.56 44.24 29.54
CA MET A 1 18.38 42.78 29.49
C MET A 1 17.12 42.57 28.69
N GLY A 2 17.21 41.94 27.52
CA GLY A 2 16.03 41.71 26.67
C GLY A 2 15.20 40.60 27.30
N GLU A 3 13.95 40.91 27.64
CA GLU A 3 12.95 39.92 27.98
C GLU A 3 12.70 39.10 26.70
N GLU A 4 13.20 37.87 26.64
CA GLU A 4 12.75 36.90 25.65
C GLU A 4 11.30 36.55 26.00
N GLU A 5 10.36 37.34 25.48
CA GLU A 5 8.94 37.00 25.50
C GLU A 5 8.78 35.63 24.83
N SER A 6 8.33 34.64 25.59
CA SER A 6 8.02 33.31 25.08
C SER A 6 6.86 33.41 24.08
N THR A 7 7.19 33.58 22.80
CA THR A 7 6.19 33.72 21.74
C THR A 7 5.53 32.37 21.47
N LYS A 8 4.21 32.36 21.30
CA LYS A 8 3.46 31.15 20.94
C LYS A 8 4.00 30.56 19.63
N PRO A 9 4.22 29.23 19.54
CA PRO A 9 4.68 28.60 18.31
C PRO A 9 3.70 28.80 17.15
N PRO A 10 4.17 28.77 15.89
CA PRO A 10 3.32 28.90 14.71
C PRO A 10 2.29 27.76 14.67
N ALA A 11 1.08 28.11 14.22
CA ALA A 11 -0.01 27.14 14.12
C ALA A 11 0.32 26.06 13.07
N PRO A 12 0.15 24.77 13.39
CA PRO A 12 0.29 23.71 12.40
C PRO A 12 -0.84 23.79 11.36
N ASP A 13 -0.61 23.21 10.19
CA ASP A 13 -1.62 23.08 9.13
C ASP A 13 -2.68 22.02 9.53
N LEU A 14 -3.53 22.40 10.46
CA LEU A 14 -4.61 21.59 11.00
C LEU A 14 -5.93 22.39 10.99
N PRO A 15 -7.06 21.72 10.72
CA PRO A 15 -8.37 22.33 10.85
C PRO A 15 -8.58 22.99 12.22
N LYS A 16 -9.30 24.12 12.24
CA LYS A 16 -9.58 24.88 13.46
C LYS A 16 -10.18 24.01 14.57
N TYR A 17 -11.06 23.07 14.23
CA TYR A 17 -11.71 22.18 15.19
C TYR A 17 -10.74 21.20 15.89
N LEU A 18 -9.54 20.99 15.36
CA LEU A 18 -8.47 20.24 16.03
C LEU A 18 -7.51 21.17 16.76
N ARG A 19 -7.20 22.33 16.19
CA ARG A 19 -6.25 23.29 16.77
C ARG A 19 -6.79 23.99 18.01
N GLU A 20 -8.02 24.52 17.97
CA GLU A 20 -8.58 25.29 19.08
C GLU A 20 -8.73 24.50 20.38
N PRO A 21 -9.11 23.21 20.38
CA PRO A 21 -9.11 22.40 21.59
C PRO A 21 -7.71 22.18 22.18
N LEU A 22 -6.68 22.01 21.34
CA LEU A 22 -5.29 21.82 21.78
C LEU A 22 -4.76 23.08 22.47
N GLU A 23 -5.01 24.25 21.88
CA GLU A 23 -4.56 25.53 22.46
C GLU A 23 -5.18 25.84 23.83
N LYS A 24 -6.26 25.14 24.22
CA LYS A 24 -6.94 25.28 25.51
C LYS A 24 -6.51 24.24 26.54
N GLN A 25 -5.60 23.32 26.20
CA GLN A 25 -5.11 22.31 27.13
C GLN A 25 -3.98 22.83 28.02
N SER A 26 -3.78 22.19 29.17
CA SER A 26 -2.56 22.38 29.97
C SER A 26 -1.33 21.79 29.27
N SER A 27 -0.14 22.23 29.67
CA SER A 27 1.13 21.70 29.14
C SER A 27 1.25 20.18 29.32
N GLU A 28 0.92 19.66 30.50
CA GLU A 28 0.95 18.22 30.80
C GLU A 28 0.04 17.43 29.85
N ARG A 29 -1.15 17.96 29.55
CA ARG A 29 -2.09 17.30 28.65
C ARG A 29 -1.67 17.41 27.18
N LEU A 30 -0.97 18.48 26.80
CA LEU A 30 -0.36 18.59 25.49
C LEU A 30 0.76 17.56 25.29
N GLU A 31 1.55 17.28 26.33
CA GLU A 31 2.60 16.24 26.30
C GLU A 31 2.00 14.82 26.17
N GLU A 32 0.91 14.54 26.88
CA GLU A 32 0.15 13.28 26.72
C GLU A 32 -0.39 13.13 25.29
N VAL A 33 -0.98 14.19 24.73
CA VAL A 33 -1.49 14.19 23.35
C VAL A 33 -0.36 13.96 22.35
N ALA A 34 0.78 14.63 22.52
CA ALA A 34 1.93 14.46 21.64
C ALA A 34 2.46 13.01 21.65
N SER A 35 2.51 12.40 22.83
CA SER A 35 2.92 11.00 23.01
C SER A 35 1.93 10.06 22.31
N TYR A 36 0.63 10.23 22.55
CA TYR A 36 -0.41 9.44 21.89
C TYR A 36 -0.42 9.60 20.37
N ALA A 37 -0.30 10.83 19.87
CA ALA A 37 -0.28 11.11 18.44
C ALA A 37 0.92 10.44 17.74
N THR A 38 2.07 10.39 18.40
CA THR A 38 3.27 9.70 17.91
C THR A 38 3.05 8.19 17.79
N GLU A 39 2.52 7.56 18.84
CA GLU A 39 2.24 6.12 18.83
C GLU A 39 1.12 5.77 17.84
N LEU A 40 0.08 6.59 17.75
CA LEU A 40 -0.98 6.44 16.74
C LEU A 40 -0.43 6.52 15.32
N ALA A 41 0.51 7.45 15.06
CA ALA A 41 1.15 7.57 13.76
C ALA A 41 2.00 6.34 13.42
N LYS A 42 2.75 5.78 14.39
CA LYS A 42 3.48 4.51 14.20
C LYS A 42 2.55 3.35 13.90
N TRP A 43 1.52 3.16 14.73
CA TRP A 43 0.53 2.11 14.53
C TRP A 43 -0.17 2.22 13.17
N LYS A 44 -0.58 3.43 12.74
CA LYS A 44 -1.17 3.63 11.40
C LYS A 44 -0.21 3.33 10.26
N ARG A 45 1.09 3.60 10.41
CA ARG A 45 2.10 3.21 9.40
C ARG A 45 2.25 1.69 9.35
N GLN A 46 2.31 1.03 10.50
CA GLN A 46 2.37 -0.43 10.59
C GLN A 46 1.15 -1.06 9.95
N GLN A 47 -0.07 -0.59 10.28
CA GLN A 47 -1.29 -1.11 9.67
C GLN A 47 -1.32 -0.97 8.15
N ARG A 48 -0.80 0.12 7.59
CA ARG A 48 -0.65 0.24 6.14
C ARG A 48 0.37 -0.74 5.58
N GLN A 49 1.46 -0.98 6.28
CA GLN A 49 2.45 -1.98 5.87
C GLN A 49 1.85 -3.39 5.93
N ASP A 50 1.17 -3.75 7.02
CA ASP A 50 0.48 -5.03 7.19
C ASP A 50 -0.59 -5.23 6.10
N GLU A 51 -1.35 -4.18 5.76
CA GLU A 51 -2.33 -4.24 4.66
C GLU A 51 -1.66 -4.47 3.31
N LEU A 52 -0.50 -3.83 3.06
CA LEU A 52 0.29 -4.04 1.84
C LEU A 52 0.87 -5.45 1.79
N GLU A 53 1.44 -5.95 2.88
CA GLU A 53 1.98 -7.31 2.97
C GLU A 53 0.88 -8.35 2.85
N ARG A 54 -0.28 -8.14 3.48
CA ARG A 54 -1.43 -9.03 3.33
C ARG A 54 -1.95 -9.03 1.90
N ARG A 55 -2.06 -7.85 1.28
CA ARG A 55 -2.47 -7.73 -0.11
C ARG A 55 -1.46 -8.42 -1.04
N TRP A 56 -0.17 -8.29 -0.77
CA TRP A 56 0.86 -9.03 -1.50
C TRP A 56 0.73 -10.53 -1.32
N ALA A 57 0.51 -11.04 -0.10
CA ALA A 57 0.27 -12.46 0.14
C ALA A 57 -1.04 -12.96 -0.51
N GLU A 58 -2.06 -12.11 -0.63
CA GLU A 58 -3.32 -12.43 -1.32
C GLU A 58 -3.18 -12.40 -2.85
N GLU A 59 -2.25 -11.61 -3.40
CA GLU A 59 -1.97 -11.45 -4.83
C GLU A 59 -0.71 -12.21 -5.30
N GLU A 60 0.00 -12.90 -4.39
CA GLU A 60 1.19 -13.68 -4.68
C GLU A 60 0.82 -14.88 -5.55
N VAL A 61 1.57 -15.06 -6.62
CA VAL A 61 1.41 -16.19 -7.53
C VAL A 61 2.00 -17.42 -6.85
N GLY A 62 1.17 -18.43 -6.62
CA GLY A 62 1.63 -19.71 -6.09
C GLY A 62 2.43 -20.51 -7.12
N GLU A 63 3.12 -21.55 -6.67
CA GLU A 63 3.84 -22.48 -7.55
C GLU A 63 2.89 -23.15 -8.56
N GLU A 64 1.71 -23.58 -8.11
CA GLU A 64 0.63 -24.11 -8.97
C GLU A 64 0.19 -23.12 -10.07
N ASP A 65 0.18 -21.82 -9.75
CA ASP A 65 -0.22 -20.79 -10.71
C ASP A 65 0.86 -20.57 -11.80
N LEU A 66 2.15 -20.73 -11.44
CA LEU A 66 3.25 -20.70 -12.40
C LEU A 66 3.23 -21.96 -13.29
N GLU A 67 2.95 -23.12 -12.71
CA GLU A 67 2.78 -24.38 -13.45
C GLU A 67 1.62 -24.29 -14.46
N ASP A 68 0.48 -23.67 -14.12
CA ASP A 68 -0.63 -23.43 -15.08
C ASP A 68 -0.18 -22.58 -16.27
N LEU A 69 0.60 -21.52 -16.03
CA LEU A 69 1.14 -20.67 -17.10
C LEU A 69 2.10 -21.46 -18.01
N GLU A 70 2.97 -22.29 -17.43
CA GLU A 70 3.91 -23.13 -18.18
C GLU A 70 3.18 -24.22 -18.99
N GLU A 71 2.20 -24.92 -18.41
CA GLU A 71 1.38 -25.92 -19.12
C GLU A 71 0.68 -25.31 -20.33
N ARG A 72 0.28 -24.04 -20.22
CA ARG A 72 -0.40 -23.27 -21.27
C ARG A 72 0.57 -22.60 -22.24
N GLU A 73 1.87 -22.86 -22.12
CA GLU A 73 2.93 -22.27 -22.94
C GLU A 73 2.93 -20.73 -22.89
N ILE A 74 2.49 -20.15 -21.78
CA ILE A 74 2.50 -18.69 -21.55
C ILE A 74 3.82 -18.32 -20.92
N SER A 75 4.55 -17.39 -21.55
CA SER A 75 5.85 -16.97 -21.03
C SER A 75 5.74 -16.29 -19.66
N THR A 76 6.62 -16.69 -18.75
CA THR A 76 6.87 -16.07 -17.45
C THR A 76 8.16 -15.25 -17.44
N ASP A 77 8.81 -15.05 -18.61
CA ASP A 77 9.94 -14.12 -18.75
C ASP A 77 9.40 -12.71 -19.08
N PRO A 78 9.71 -11.67 -18.28
CA PRO A 78 9.27 -10.31 -18.55
C PRO A 78 9.76 -9.75 -19.90
N LYS A 79 10.85 -10.29 -20.47
CA LYS A 79 11.38 -9.84 -21.77
C LYS A 79 10.53 -10.23 -22.97
N ASP A 80 9.64 -11.21 -22.79
CA ASP A 80 8.71 -11.61 -23.83
C ASP A 80 7.49 -10.67 -23.94
N TYR A 81 7.43 -9.63 -23.09
CA TYR A 81 6.37 -8.63 -23.05
C TYR A 81 6.95 -7.23 -23.32
N ASP A 82 6.38 -6.48 -24.26
CA ASP A 82 6.91 -5.19 -24.72
C ASP A 82 6.91 -4.11 -23.61
N ASP A 83 5.87 -4.05 -22.79
CA ASP A 83 5.67 -2.98 -21.79
C ASP A 83 6.23 -3.33 -20.39
N VAL A 84 6.78 -4.54 -20.23
CA VAL A 84 7.24 -5.04 -18.93
C VAL A 84 8.76 -4.82 -18.79
N PRO A 85 9.22 -4.17 -17.71
CA PRO A 85 10.65 -4.00 -17.51
C PRO A 85 11.33 -5.33 -17.20
N ALA A 86 12.50 -5.54 -17.80
CA ALA A 86 13.31 -6.75 -17.61
C ALA A 86 13.79 -6.98 -16.17
N SER A 87 13.64 -6.00 -15.26
CA SER A 87 14.00 -6.11 -13.85
C SER A 87 12.95 -5.45 -12.97
N GLY A 88 12.58 -6.12 -11.87
CA GLY A 88 11.64 -5.58 -10.88
C GLY A 88 10.16 -5.73 -11.22
N ALA A 89 9.84 -6.38 -12.34
CA ALA A 89 8.51 -6.91 -12.61
C ALA A 89 8.34 -8.31 -12.01
N TYR A 90 7.16 -8.57 -11.47
CA TYR A 90 6.76 -9.87 -10.94
C TYR A 90 5.30 -10.17 -11.34
N ILE A 91 4.95 -11.45 -11.45
CA ILE A 91 3.59 -11.86 -11.77
C ILE A 91 2.74 -11.79 -10.49
N THR A 92 1.48 -11.39 -10.62
CA THR A 92 0.46 -11.32 -9.56
C THR A 92 -0.83 -11.96 -10.03
N VAL A 93 -1.61 -12.54 -9.10
CA VAL A 93 -2.96 -13.04 -9.37
C VAL A 93 -3.99 -12.07 -8.80
N LYS A 94 -4.85 -11.52 -9.65
CA LYS A 94 -5.96 -10.66 -9.22
C LYS A 94 -7.28 -11.37 -9.35
N THR A 95 -8.01 -11.46 -8.25
CA THR A 95 -9.40 -11.93 -8.22
C THR A 95 -10.32 -10.75 -8.50
N THR A 96 -10.95 -10.69 -9.68
CA THR A 96 -11.83 -9.55 -10.05
C THR A 96 -13.29 -9.80 -9.66
N LYS A 97 -13.73 -11.06 -9.62
CA LYS A 97 -15.09 -11.41 -9.21
C LYS A 97 -15.13 -12.81 -8.59
N GLN A 98 -15.75 -12.93 -7.43
CA GLN A 98 -16.09 -14.21 -6.80
C GLN A 98 -17.61 -14.35 -6.81
N THR A 99 -18.13 -15.45 -7.36
CA THR A 99 -19.57 -15.74 -7.39
C THR A 99 -19.78 -17.18 -6.99
N GLY A 100 -20.14 -17.41 -5.73
CA GLY A 100 -20.40 -18.75 -5.18
C GLY A 100 -19.26 -19.72 -5.48
N GLU A 101 -19.46 -20.60 -6.46
CA GLU A 101 -18.54 -21.66 -6.88
C GLU A 101 -17.46 -21.22 -7.90
N ARG A 102 -17.49 -19.99 -8.43
CA ARG A 102 -16.53 -19.52 -9.46
C ARG A 102 -15.76 -18.29 -9.01
N SER A 103 -14.44 -18.32 -9.14
CA SER A 103 -13.54 -17.17 -8.98
C SER A 103 -12.94 -16.81 -10.34
N TYR A 104 -13.22 -15.59 -10.81
CA TYR A 104 -12.57 -15.04 -12.00
C TYR A 104 -11.26 -14.40 -11.57
N ARG A 105 -10.17 -15.16 -11.76
CA ARG A 105 -8.82 -14.73 -11.43
C ARG A 105 -8.04 -14.48 -12.72
N TYR A 106 -7.07 -13.59 -12.67
CA TYR A 106 -6.28 -13.19 -13.84
C TYR A 106 -4.83 -12.94 -13.43
N TYR A 107 -3.91 -13.34 -14.30
CA TYR A 107 -2.48 -13.11 -14.18
C TYR A 107 -2.10 -11.74 -14.73
N TYR A 108 -1.30 -11.00 -13.97
CA TYR A 108 -0.76 -9.71 -14.36
C TYR A 108 0.72 -9.63 -14.03
N TRP A 109 1.51 -9.05 -14.93
CA TRP A 109 2.78 -8.45 -14.55
C TRP A 109 2.53 -7.20 -13.71
N GLN A 110 3.34 -6.98 -12.68
CA GLN A 110 3.27 -5.80 -11.83
C GLN A 110 4.67 -5.30 -11.51
N TRP A 111 4.89 -3.98 -11.60
CA TRP A 111 6.16 -3.34 -11.28
C TRP A 111 5.95 -1.91 -10.78
N ARG A 112 7.03 -1.35 -10.23
CA ARG A 112 7.09 0.05 -9.80
C ARG A 112 7.67 0.94 -10.88
N GLU A 113 6.98 2.03 -11.16
CA GLU A 113 7.49 3.15 -11.95
C GLU A 113 7.33 4.43 -11.11
N GLY A 114 8.41 4.86 -10.47
CA GLY A 114 8.38 5.94 -9.47
C GLY A 114 7.47 5.60 -8.29
N ASP A 115 6.51 6.49 -7.99
CA ASP A 115 5.52 6.31 -6.93
C ASP A 115 4.28 5.51 -7.37
N SER A 116 4.15 5.18 -8.65
CA SER A 116 2.97 4.51 -9.20
C SER A 116 3.20 3.01 -9.43
N TRP A 117 2.13 2.23 -9.30
CA TRP A 117 2.09 0.83 -9.71
C TRP A 117 1.65 0.73 -11.16
N LYS A 118 2.39 -0.06 -11.95
CA LYS A 118 2.01 -0.45 -13.31
C LYS A 118 1.63 -1.91 -13.32
N ASN A 119 0.76 -2.27 -14.25
CA ASN A 119 0.41 -3.65 -14.50
C ASN A 119 0.24 -3.90 -16.00
N GLU A 120 0.58 -5.12 -16.42
CA GLU A 120 0.36 -5.63 -17.78
C GLU A 120 -0.40 -6.94 -17.69
N TYR A 121 -1.39 -7.13 -18.55
CA TYR A 121 -2.24 -8.32 -18.52
C TYR A 121 -1.53 -9.51 -19.18
N ILE A 122 -1.58 -10.68 -18.53
CA ILE A 122 -1.00 -11.91 -19.10
C ILE A 122 -2.11 -12.80 -19.63
N ALA A 123 -2.96 -13.34 -18.74
CA ALA A 123 -3.95 -14.34 -19.10
C ALA A 123 -5.01 -14.52 -17.99
N PRO A 124 -6.19 -15.09 -18.27
CA PRO A 124 -7.11 -15.51 -17.21
C PRO A 124 -6.58 -16.78 -16.52
N VAL A 125 -6.82 -16.90 -15.22
CA VAL A 125 -6.58 -18.12 -14.45
C VAL A 125 -7.79 -19.02 -14.65
N ASN A 126 -7.59 -20.15 -15.32
CA ASN A 126 -8.64 -21.11 -15.66
C ASN A 126 -9.79 -20.52 -16.52
N PRO A 127 -9.58 -20.34 -17.85
CA PRO A 127 -10.58 -19.77 -18.78
C PRO A 127 -11.84 -20.63 -19.05
N ARG A 128 -12.17 -21.62 -18.21
CA ARG A 128 -13.24 -22.59 -18.45
C ARG A 128 -14.66 -22.08 -18.17
#